data_AF-A0A820RZL8-F1
#
_entry.id   AF-A0A820RZL8-F1
#
_cell.length_a   1.000
_cell.length_b   1.000
_cell.length_c   1.000
_cell.angle_alpha   90.00
_cell.angle_beta   90.00
_cell.angle_gamma   90.00
#
_symmetry.space_group_name_H-M   'P 1'
#
loop_
_entity.id
_entity.type
_entity.pdbx_description
1 polymer ?
#
loop_
_entity_poly.entity_id
_entity_poly.type
_entity_poly.pdbx_seq_one_letter_code
_entity_poly.pdbx_strand_id
1 'polypeptide(L)'
;MKAWHLDDVSIIDKNASNSEMLVNGGFENGTLIGWQVLCSSLNCGTTSGNITQSKCHTGSYCYQGVCQNAYDFLRQTFSVINGHVYILSFWLYTDGHHSQAAYVNIS
;
A
#
# COMPACT_ATOMS: atom_id res chain seq x y z
N MET A 1 11.00 -13.03 -10.51
CA MET A 1 9.63 -13.07 -9.96
C MET A 1 8.97 -11.75 -10.31
N LYS A 2 7.71 -11.76 -10.77
CA LYS A 2 6.98 -10.54 -11.13
C LYS A 2 6.44 -9.90 -9.88
N ALA A 3 6.58 -8.58 -9.75
CA ALA A 3 6.25 -7.86 -8.53
C ALA A 3 5.73 -6.45 -8.80
N TRP A 4 4.82 -6.02 -7.95
CA TRP A 4 4.41 -4.62 -7.85
C TRP A 4 4.97 -4.03 -6.55
N HIS A 5 5.20 -2.73 -6.58
CA HIS A 5 5.80 -1.97 -5.49
C HIS A 5 4.87 -0.81 -5.17
N LEU A 6 4.56 -0.64 -3.90
CA LEU A 6 3.73 0.44 -3.40
C LEU A 6 4.50 1.22 -2.37
N ASP A 7 4.41 2.54 -2.49
CA ASP A 7 5.15 3.45 -1.66
C ASP A 7 4.36 4.76 -1.49
N ASP A 8 4.78 5.56 -0.51
CA ASP A 8 4.24 6.90 -0.26
C ASP A 8 2.72 6.96 -0.18
N VAL A 9 2.09 5.98 0.47
CA VAL A 9 0.63 5.96 0.65
C VAL A 9 0.27 7.01 1.69
N SER A 10 -0.57 7.96 1.30
CA SER A 10 -0.92 9.09 2.15
C SER A 10 -2.41 9.38 2.09
N ILE A 11 -2.99 9.65 3.26
CA ILE A 11 -4.33 10.20 3.39
C ILE A 11 -4.27 11.46 4.22
N ILE A 12 -4.78 12.55 3.66
CA ILE A 12 -4.77 13.87 4.28
C ILE A 12 -6.19 14.40 4.39
N ASP A 13 -6.57 14.84 5.60
CA ASP A 13 -7.78 15.62 5.83
C ASP A 13 -7.54 17.09 5.41
N LYS A 14 -8.16 17.51 4.31
CA LYS A 14 -8.01 18.87 3.76
C LYS A 14 -8.66 19.94 4.65
N ASN A 15 -9.59 19.55 5.52
CA ASN A 15 -10.39 20.45 6.33
C ASN A 15 -9.82 20.68 7.75
N ALA A 16 -8.99 19.77 8.26
CA ALA A 16 -8.45 19.86 9.62
C ALA A 16 -7.03 20.44 9.66
N SER A 17 -6.02 19.61 9.38
CA SER A 17 -4.62 19.89 9.71
C SER A 17 -3.65 19.59 8.58
N ASN A 18 -4.14 19.12 7.42
CA ASN A 18 -3.30 18.53 6.37
C ASN A 18 -2.29 17.48 6.91
N SER A 19 -2.59 16.85 8.04
CA SER A 19 -1.71 15.86 8.66
C SER A 19 -2.00 14.47 8.12
N GLU A 20 -0.94 13.69 7.97
CA GLU A 20 -1.03 12.28 7.59
C GLU A 20 -1.93 11.51 8.57
N MET A 21 -2.83 10.71 8.02
CA MET A 21 -3.80 9.90 8.78
C MET A 21 -3.41 8.42 8.84
N LEU A 22 -2.54 7.96 7.96
CA LEU A 22 -2.03 6.60 7.94
C LEU A 22 -0.79 6.44 8.80
N VAL A 23 -0.72 5.33 9.52
CA VAL A 23 0.51 4.89 10.17
C VAL A 23 1.38 4.21 9.11
N ASN A 24 2.64 4.64 9.03
CA ASN A 24 3.67 4.00 8.21
C ASN A 24 3.31 3.91 6.71
N GLY A 25 2.76 5.00 6.17
CA GLY A 25 2.32 5.06 4.76
C GLY A 25 3.44 4.93 3.73
N GLY A 26 4.64 5.39 4.06
CA GLY A 26 5.85 5.25 3.23
C GLY A 26 6.77 4.11 3.65
N PHE A 27 6.37 3.21 4.56
CA PHE A 27 7.13 2.00 4.94
C PHE A 27 8.56 2.19 5.51
N GLU A 28 9.03 3.42 5.71
CA GLU A 28 10.40 3.78 6.05
C GLU A 28 10.94 3.23 7.39
N ASN A 29 10.09 2.64 8.22
CA ASN A 29 10.55 1.92 9.41
C ASN A 29 11.03 0.48 9.10
N GLY A 30 10.98 0.05 7.84
CA GLY A 30 11.40 -1.28 7.40
C GLY A 30 10.43 -2.41 7.79
N THR A 31 9.21 -2.09 8.21
CA THR A 31 8.22 -3.04 8.71
C THR A 31 6.83 -2.80 8.12
N LEU A 32 5.93 -3.76 8.33
CA LEU A 32 4.51 -3.66 7.99
C LEU A 32 3.66 -3.14 9.17
N ILE A 33 4.26 -2.53 10.19
CA ILE A 33 3.51 -1.97 11.34
C ILE A 33 2.46 -0.99 10.82
N GLY A 34 1.21 -1.13 11.29
CA GLY A 34 0.05 -0.33 10.84
C GLY A 34 -0.72 -0.94 9.67
N TRP A 35 -0.12 -1.88 8.93
CA TRP A 35 -0.74 -2.51 7.76
C TRP A 35 -1.10 -3.96 8.03
N GLN A 36 -2.33 -4.33 7.71
CA GLN A 36 -2.71 -5.72 7.59
C GLN A 36 -2.52 -6.18 6.15
N VAL A 37 -1.63 -7.16 5.96
CA VAL A 37 -1.44 -7.80 4.66
C VAL A 37 -2.43 -8.95 4.52
N LEU A 38 -3.19 -8.95 3.43
CA LEU A 38 -4.20 -9.95 3.13
C LEU A 38 -3.92 -10.57 1.75
N CYS A 39 -4.32 -11.83 1.57
CA CYS A 39 -4.20 -12.53 0.29
C CYS A 39 -5.48 -13.32 0.01
N SER A 40 -5.89 -13.36 -1.27
CA SER A 40 -7.12 -14.05 -1.68
C SER A 40 -6.92 -15.50 -2.12
N SER A 41 -5.71 -16.09 -2.07
CA SER A 41 -5.52 -17.46 -2.59
C SER A 41 -4.49 -18.32 -1.86
N LEU A 42 -4.66 -19.63 -2.02
CA LEU A 42 -3.68 -20.69 -1.70
C LEU A 42 -2.43 -20.65 -2.60
N ASN A 43 -2.43 -19.85 -3.66
CA ASN A 43 -1.33 -19.70 -4.62
C ASN A 43 -0.40 -18.53 -4.31
N CYS A 44 -0.75 -17.68 -3.33
CA CYS A 44 0.27 -16.93 -2.61
C CYS A 44 1.02 -17.99 -1.81
N GLY A 45 2.33 -18.11 -1.98
CA GLY A 45 3.13 -18.86 -1.00
C GLY A 45 2.92 -18.27 0.41
N THR A 46 3.64 -18.78 1.41
CA THR A 46 3.55 -18.33 2.81
C THR A 46 3.74 -16.81 3.05
N THR A 47 4.04 -16.02 2.02
CA THR A 47 4.08 -14.55 2.06
C THR A 47 3.36 -13.96 0.84
N SER A 48 2.36 -13.12 1.09
CA SER A 48 1.60 -12.37 0.07
C SER A 48 2.40 -11.18 -0.49
N GLY A 49 3.28 -10.61 0.33
CA GLY A 49 4.25 -9.57 0.00
C GLY A 49 5.04 -9.19 1.26
N ASN A 50 6.10 -8.41 1.12
CA ASN A 50 6.93 -7.97 2.24
C ASN A 50 7.56 -6.61 1.95
N ILE A 51 8.20 -6.01 2.95
CA ILE A 51 9.04 -4.84 2.76
C ILE A 51 10.27 -5.19 1.93
N THR A 52 10.61 -4.30 1.00
CA THR A 52 11.82 -4.38 0.17
C THR A 52 12.56 -3.04 0.20
N GLN A 53 13.79 -3.04 -0.30
CA GLN A 53 14.61 -1.84 -0.50
C GLN A 53 14.89 -1.56 -1.98
N SER A 54 14.24 -2.30 -2.88
CA SER A 54 14.44 -2.21 -4.32
C SER A 54 13.22 -1.57 -4.97
N LYS A 55 13.44 -0.63 -5.90
CA LYS A 55 12.39 0.04 -6.69
C LYS A 55 11.37 0.80 -5.81
N CYS A 56 11.84 1.33 -4.68
CA CYS A 56 11.07 2.25 -3.84
C CYS A 56 11.15 3.66 -4.43
N HIS A 57 10.14 4.48 -4.16
CA HIS A 57 9.99 5.79 -4.78
C HIS A 57 10.73 6.87 -4.00
N THR A 58 10.47 6.94 -2.70
CA THR A 58 11.21 7.80 -1.78
C THR A 58 11.78 6.96 -0.65
N GLY A 59 12.80 7.48 0.02
CA GLY A 59 13.41 6.77 1.14
C GLY A 59 14.07 5.44 0.75
N SER A 60 14.03 4.49 1.68
CA SER A 60 14.75 3.21 1.58
C SER A 60 13.84 2.00 1.52
N TYR A 61 12.55 2.12 1.87
CA TYR A 61 11.67 0.97 2.05
C TYR A 61 10.32 1.17 1.37
N CYS A 62 9.79 0.10 0.80
CA CYS A 62 8.48 0.09 0.18
C CYS A 62 7.87 -1.30 0.29
N TYR A 63 6.56 -1.40 0.09
CA TYR A 63 5.90 -2.69 0.01
C TYR A 63 6.14 -3.34 -1.36
N GLN A 64 6.52 -4.62 -1.36
CA GLN A 64 6.60 -5.44 -2.55
C GLN A 64 5.58 -6.57 -2.49
N GLY A 65 4.61 -6.52 -3.41
CA GLY A 65 3.69 -7.62 -3.67
C GLY A 65 4.26 -8.59 -4.68
N VAL A 66 4.23 -9.90 -4.35
CA VAL A 66 4.82 -10.98 -5.20
C VAL A 66 3.85 -12.11 -5.50
N CYS A 67 2.58 -11.89 -5.15
CA CYS A 67 1.53 -12.88 -5.31
C CYS A 67 1.33 -13.25 -6.79
N GLN A 68 1.31 -14.56 -7.11
CA GLN A 68 1.13 -15.07 -8.47
C GLN A 68 -0.28 -15.60 -8.66
N ASN A 69 -0.94 -15.17 -9.75
CA ASN A 69 -2.30 -15.61 -10.12
C ASN A 69 -3.36 -15.37 -9.03
N ALA A 70 -3.15 -14.36 -8.18
CA ALA A 70 -4.06 -13.97 -7.12
C ALA A 70 -3.81 -12.52 -6.68
N TYR A 71 -4.71 -12.01 -5.83
CA TYR A 71 -4.64 -10.65 -5.31
C TYR A 71 -4.07 -10.66 -3.89
N ASP A 72 -3.05 -9.85 -3.68
CA ASP A 72 -2.63 -9.35 -2.38
C ASP A 72 -3.15 -7.93 -2.19
N PHE A 73 -3.47 -7.58 -0.95
CA PHE A 73 -3.96 -6.25 -0.61
C PHE A 73 -3.48 -5.84 0.78
N LEU A 74 -3.17 -4.55 0.91
CA LEU A 74 -2.89 -3.91 2.18
C LEU A 74 -4.14 -3.23 2.70
N ARG A 75 -4.42 -3.41 3.99
CA ARG A 75 -5.54 -2.77 4.68
C ARG A 75 -5.06 -2.01 5.90
N GLN A 76 -5.54 -0.78 6.02
CA GLN A 76 -5.47 0.03 7.23
C GLN A 76 -6.79 0.80 7.35
N THR A 77 -7.23 1.06 8.57
CA THR A 77 -8.45 1.83 8.85
C THR A 77 -8.08 3.14 9.52
N PHE A 78 -8.81 4.21 9.20
CA PHE A 78 -8.66 5.52 9.82
C PHE A 78 -10.06 6.11 10.05
N SER A 79 -10.17 7.04 10.98
CA SER A 79 -11.44 7.72 11.29
C SER A 79 -11.67 8.88 10.34
N VAL A 80 -12.90 9.03 9.85
CA VAL A 80 -13.33 10.17 9.03
C VAL A 80 -14.34 11.04 9.79
N ILE A 81 -14.37 12.32 9.43
CA ILE A 81 -15.32 13.32 9.94
C ILE A 81 -16.32 13.62 8.83
N ASN A 82 -17.61 13.62 9.17
CA ASN A 82 -18.66 13.90 8.20
C ASN A 82 -18.53 15.32 7.64
N GLY A 83 -18.64 15.46 6.31
CA GLY A 83 -18.51 16.73 5.60
C GLY A 83 -17.08 17.15 5.29
N HIS A 84 -16.07 16.39 5.73
CA HIS A 84 -14.67 16.64 5.37
C HIS A 84 -14.32 16.03 4.02
N VAL A 85 -13.32 16.63 3.36
CA VAL A 85 -12.74 16.15 2.11
C VAL A 85 -11.35 15.59 2.38
N TYR A 86 -11.14 14.36 1.94
CA TYR A 86 -9.89 13.63 2.11
C TYR A 86 -9.16 13.48 0.79
N ILE A 87 -7.84 13.68 0.80
CA ILE A 87 -6.98 13.45 -0.36
C ILE A 87 -6.24 12.14 -0.13
N LEU A 88 -6.47 11.17 -1.00
CA LEU A 88 -5.68 9.94 -1.10
C LEU A 88 -4.61 10.14 -2.17
N SER A 89 -3.36 9.78 -1.86
CA SER A 89 -2.27 9.67 -2.83
C SER A 89 -1.40 8.46 -2.54
N PHE A 90 -0.72 7.95 -3.55
CA PHE A 90 0.20 6.82 -3.46
C PHE A 90 1.10 6.79 -4.70
N TRP A 91 2.27 6.16 -4.56
CA TRP A 91 3.10 5.77 -5.69
C TRP A 91 2.99 4.26 -5.94
N LEU A 92 2.90 3.89 -7.21
CA LEU A 92 2.79 2.49 -7.63
C LEU A 92 3.74 2.22 -8.80
N TYR A 93 4.51 1.14 -8.69
CA TYR A 93 5.39 0.66 -9.74
C TYR A 93 5.19 -0.83 -9.99
N THR A 94 5.15 -1.21 -11.27
CA THR A 94 5.04 -2.61 -11.70
C THR A 94 6.21 -2.97 -12.59
N ASP A 95 6.79 -4.15 -12.42
CA ASP A 95 7.94 -4.60 -13.21
C ASP A 95 7.62 -5.09 -14.64
N GLY A 96 6.36 -4.97 -15.08
CA GLY A 96 5.95 -5.09 -16.48
C GLY A 96 5.31 -6.44 -16.87
N HIS A 97 4.33 -6.34 -17.77
CA HIS A 97 3.53 -7.42 -18.38
C HIS A 97 2.78 -8.34 -17.41
N HIS A 98 1.73 -7.78 -16.80
CA HIS A 98 0.35 -8.25 -16.88
C HIS A 98 -0.56 -7.06 -16.53
N SER A 99 -1.80 -7.06 -17.03
CA SER A 99 -2.86 -6.10 -16.69
C SER A 99 -3.20 -6.15 -15.20
N GLN A 100 -2.32 -5.58 -14.37
CA GLN A 100 -2.50 -5.42 -12.93
C GLN A 100 -3.20 -4.08 -12.74
N ALA A 101 -4.51 -4.11 -12.60
CA ALA A 101 -5.24 -3.00 -12.05
C ALA A 101 -4.99 -3.00 -10.54
N ALA A 102 -4.35 -1.96 -10.03
CA ALA A 102 -4.40 -1.67 -8.60
C ALA A 102 -5.75 -1.03 -8.30
N TYR A 103 -6.48 -1.63 -7.36
CA TYR A 103 -7.75 -1.09 -6.89
C TYR A 103 -7.53 -0.51 -5.52
N VAL A 104 -7.83 0.77 -5.35
CA VAL A 104 -7.97 1.35 -4.02
C VAL A 104 -9.44 1.35 -3.66
N ASN A 105 -9.78 0.59 -2.62
CA ASN A 105 -11.12 0.58 -2.06
C ASN A 105 -11.14 1.47 -0.81
N ILE A 106 -12.02 2.46 -0.82
CA ILE A 106 -12.33 3.30 0.35
C ILE A 106 -13.76 2.92 0.74
N SER A 107 -13.91 2.25 1.89
CA SER A 107 -15.19 1.75 2.41
C SER A 107 -15.54 2.36 3.75
#